data_AF-A0A517TV28-F1
#
_entry.id   AF-A0A517TV28-F1
#
_cell.length_a   1.000
_cell.length_b   1.000
_cell.length_c   1.000
_cell.angle_alpha   90.00
_cell.angle_beta   90.00
_cell.angle_gamma   90.00
#
_symmetry.space_group_name_H-M   'P 1'
#
loop_
_entity.id
_entity.type
_entity.pdbx_description
1 polymer ?
#
loop_
_entity_poly.entity_id
_entity_poly.type
_entity_poly.pdbx_seq_one_letter_code
_entity_poly.pdbx_strand_id
1 'polypeptide(L)'
;MTQTTIGALFVMLGTLLVGGGGLLATYGWQKVSSGRQWQNSIRSVIRELNLNEKIIEAGDDTIKERIAGTIDARFPAESFHDVQLTGALTSGIWNPDDEADKAVADAIDRYRQDVAHVNAGLRIVGRTTRTVYLKPDLVVDSEWLAKKPGNHINARSEQFAQLVESHKAAKAALKSKYPWAF
;
A
#
# COMPACT_ATOMS: atom_id res chain seq x y z
N MET A 1 -7.78 61.04 -31.55
CA MET A 1 -8.19 59.64 -31.30
C MET A 1 -9.67 59.63 -30.97
N THR A 2 -10.48 58.90 -31.73
CA THR A 2 -11.94 58.85 -31.54
C THR A 2 -12.30 57.99 -30.33
N GLN A 3 -13.38 58.33 -29.63
CA GLN A 3 -13.86 57.67 -28.42
C GLN A 3 -14.06 56.14 -28.62
N THR A 4 -14.29 55.71 -29.85
CA THR A 4 -14.42 54.31 -30.29
C THR A 4 -13.11 53.51 -30.23
N THR A 5 -11.94 54.13 -30.45
CA THR A 5 -10.64 53.42 -30.40
C THR A 5 -10.24 53.09 -28.96
N ILE A 6 -10.60 53.95 -28.00
CA ILE A 6 -10.34 53.76 -26.57
C ILE A 6 -11.24 52.64 -26.02
N GLY A 7 -12.53 52.62 -26.39
CA GLY A 7 -13.46 51.55 -25.97
C GLY A 7 -13.03 50.16 -26.46
N ALA A 8 -12.59 50.03 -27.71
CA ALA A 8 -12.10 48.77 -28.27
C ALA A 8 -10.84 48.25 -27.55
N LEU A 9 -9.94 49.14 -27.15
CA LEU A 9 -8.74 48.80 -26.38
C LEU A 9 -9.10 48.22 -24.99
N PHE A 10 -10.05 48.84 -24.28
CA PHE A 10 -10.51 48.34 -22.98
C PHE A 10 -11.21 46.99 -23.07
N VAL A 11 -11.99 46.75 -24.13
CA VAL A 11 -12.61 45.45 -24.37
C VAL A 11 -11.53 44.39 -24.62
N MET A 12 -10.53 44.66 -25.46
CA MET A 12 -9.43 43.73 -25.72
C MET A 12 -8.60 43.44 -24.46
N LEU A 13 -8.26 44.47 -23.67
CA LEU A 13 -7.55 44.31 -22.41
C LEU A 13 -8.39 43.52 -21.39
N GLY A 14 -9.70 43.77 -21.31
CA GLY A 14 -10.62 43.02 -20.45
C GLY A 14 -10.71 41.55 -20.83
N THR A 15 -10.81 41.23 -22.12
CA THR A 15 -10.83 39.83 -22.60
C THR A 15 -9.50 39.12 -22.32
N LEU A 16 -8.36 39.79 -22.50
CA LEU A 16 -7.05 39.22 -22.19
C LEU A 16 -6.86 38.99 -20.68
N LEU A 17 -7.34 39.90 -19.84
CA LEU A 17 -7.26 39.78 -18.38
C LEU A 17 -8.17 38.65 -17.87
N VAL A 18 -9.41 38.58 -18.34
CA VAL A 18 -10.35 37.52 -17.94
C VAL A 18 -9.91 36.16 -18.48
N GLY A 19 -9.49 36.09 -19.75
CA GLY A 19 -8.99 34.87 -20.37
C GLY A 19 -7.69 34.38 -19.73
N GLY A 20 -6.71 35.26 -19.55
CA GLY A 20 -5.44 34.96 -18.89
C GLY A 20 -5.62 34.58 -17.42
N GLY A 21 -6.48 35.30 -16.70
CA GLY A 21 -6.83 35.00 -15.31
C GLY A 21 -7.54 33.65 -15.16
N GLY A 22 -8.47 33.32 -16.05
CA GLY A 22 -9.16 32.03 -16.07
C GLY A 22 -8.21 30.86 -16.34
N LEU A 23 -7.27 31.01 -17.27
CA LEU A 23 -6.26 29.99 -17.57
C LEU A 23 -5.28 29.79 -16.41
N LEU A 24 -4.82 30.87 -15.78
CA LEU A 24 -3.95 30.79 -14.60
C LEU A 24 -4.67 30.16 -13.39
N ALA A 25 -5.92 30.51 -13.16
CA ALA A 25 -6.74 29.90 -12.12
C ALA A 25 -6.95 28.41 -12.37
N THR A 26 -7.29 28.03 -13.61
CA THR A 26 -7.48 26.62 -14.00
C THR A 26 -6.18 25.82 -13.84
N TYR A 27 -5.06 26.36 -14.34
CA TYR A 27 -3.75 25.74 -14.21
C TYR A 27 -3.31 25.60 -12.75
N GLY A 28 -3.50 26.66 -11.94
CA GLY A 28 -3.21 26.64 -10.52
C GLY A 28 -4.04 25.61 -9.76
N TRP A 29 -5.34 25.54 -10.06
CA TRP A 29 -6.25 24.57 -9.44
C TRP A 29 -5.92 23.14 -9.84
N GLN A 30 -5.59 22.90 -11.11
CA GLN A 30 -5.14 21.60 -11.59
C GLN A 30 -3.84 21.18 -10.90
N LYS A 31 -2.86 22.07 -10.79
CA LYS A 31 -1.59 21.77 -10.11
C LYS A 31 -1.79 21.43 -8.62
N VAL A 32 -2.61 22.21 -7.91
CA VAL A 32 -2.89 21.97 -6.48
C VAL A 32 -3.69 20.68 -6.26
N SER A 33 -4.72 20.43 -7.08
CA SER A 33 -5.51 19.20 -6.99
C SER A 33 -4.69 17.96 -7.30
N SER A 34 -3.85 18.00 -8.35
CA SER A 34 -2.91 16.93 -8.69
C SER A 34 -1.96 16.61 -7.53
N GLY A 35 -1.37 17.65 -6.92
CA GLY A 35 -0.48 17.47 -5.78
C GLY A 35 -1.18 16.86 -4.57
N ARG A 36 -2.42 17.27 -4.27
CA ARG A 36 -3.22 16.68 -3.17
C ARG A 36 -3.61 15.23 -3.47
N GLN A 37 -3.97 14.92 -4.70
CA GLN A 37 -4.32 13.56 -5.12
C GLN A 37 -3.11 12.62 -4.99
N TRP A 38 -1.93 13.07 -5.40
CA TRP A 38 -0.68 12.35 -5.20
C TRP A 38 -0.39 12.10 -3.72
N GLN A 39 -0.49 13.13 -2.87
CA GLN A 39 -0.28 12.98 -1.43
C GLN A 39 -1.27 12.01 -0.78
N ASN A 40 -2.54 12.08 -1.19
CA ASN A 40 -3.59 11.20 -0.68
C ASN A 40 -3.37 9.74 -1.11
N SER A 41 -2.83 9.50 -2.31
CA SER A 41 -2.52 8.16 -2.80
C SER A 41 -1.37 7.52 -2.01
N ILE A 42 -0.33 8.29 -1.69
CA ILE A 42 0.76 7.80 -0.83
C ILE A 42 0.24 7.48 0.58
N ARG A 43 -0.59 8.36 1.16
CA ARG A 43 -1.19 8.12 2.47
C ARG A 43 -2.14 6.91 2.48
N SER A 44 -2.86 6.65 1.39
CA SER A 44 -3.75 5.49 1.31
C SER A 44 -2.96 4.19 1.25
N VAL A 45 -1.84 4.15 0.51
CA VAL A 45 -0.90 3.02 0.51
C VAL A 45 -0.35 2.75 1.91
N ILE A 46 0.13 3.79 2.60
CA ILE A 46 0.68 3.63 3.96
C ILE A 46 -0.41 3.13 4.93
N ARG A 47 -1.64 3.63 4.82
CA ARG A 47 -2.76 3.14 5.62
C ARG A 47 -3.04 1.67 5.35
N GLU A 48 -3.02 1.23 4.10
CA GLU A 48 -3.22 -0.17 3.73
C GLU A 48 -2.09 -1.06 4.28
N LEU A 49 -0.83 -0.61 4.20
CA LEU A 49 0.30 -1.29 4.85
C LEU A 49 0.07 -1.44 6.36
N ASN A 50 -0.33 -0.37 7.06
CA ASN A 50 -0.58 -0.43 8.50
C ASN A 50 -1.77 -1.33 8.87
N LEU A 51 -2.76 -1.49 7.99
CA LEU A 51 -3.84 -2.46 8.19
C LEU A 51 -3.31 -3.89 8.07
N ASN A 52 -2.51 -4.16 7.05
CA ASN A 52 -1.89 -5.46 6.85
C ASN A 52 -0.86 -5.80 7.95
N GLU A 53 -0.18 -4.80 8.52
CA GLU A 53 0.74 -4.99 9.65
C GLU A 53 0.03 -5.63 10.85
N LYS A 54 -1.22 -5.23 11.13
CA LYS A 54 -2.02 -5.85 12.20
C LYS A 54 -2.35 -7.31 11.92
N ILE A 55 -2.55 -7.67 10.65
CA ILE A 55 -2.79 -9.07 10.25
C ILE A 55 -1.50 -9.88 10.40
N ILE A 56 -0.33 -9.29 10.08
CA ILE A 56 0.98 -9.90 10.32
C ILE A 56 1.19 -10.14 11.83
N GLU A 57 0.92 -9.14 12.67
CA GLU A 57 1.04 -9.25 14.13
C GLU A 57 0.17 -10.38 14.69
N ALA A 58 -1.09 -10.47 14.24
CA ALA A 58 -1.98 -11.57 14.61
C ALA A 58 -1.45 -12.95 14.14
N GLY A 59 -0.76 -13.00 13.01
CA GLY A 59 -0.04 -14.19 12.55
C GLY A 59 1.11 -14.61 13.45
N ASP A 60 1.92 -13.65 13.87
CA ASP A 60 3.01 -13.89 14.82
C ASP A 60 2.48 -14.35 16.19
N ASP A 61 1.35 -13.80 16.65
CA ASP A 61 0.71 -14.26 17.89
C ASP A 61 0.15 -15.68 17.75
N THR A 62 -0.44 -16.02 16.60
CA THR A 62 -0.86 -17.40 16.28
C THR A 62 0.33 -18.37 16.32
N ILE A 63 1.49 -17.97 15.81
CA ILE A 63 2.72 -18.77 15.90
C ILE A 63 3.10 -19.04 17.37
N LYS A 64 3.09 -18.00 18.21
CA LYS A 64 3.45 -18.12 19.63
C LYS A 64 2.49 -19.04 20.38
N GLU A 65 1.19 -18.89 20.18
CA GLU A 65 0.17 -19.75 20.77
C GLU A 65 0.35 -21.21 20.35
N ARG A 66 0.64 -21.45 19.07
CA ARG A 66 0.87 -22.80 18.56
C ARG A 66 2.13 -23.44 19.15
N ILE A 67 3.21 -22.67 19.33
CA ILE A 67 4.43 -23.12 20.02
C ILE A 67 4.13 -23.44 21.50
N ALA A 68 3.30 -22.63 22.16
CA ALA A 68 2.90 -22.84 23.55
C ALA A 68 1.99 -24.06 23.74
N GLY A 69 1.51 -24.68 22.66
CA GLY A 69 0.63 -25.85 22.72
C GLY A 69 -0.79 -25.52 23.20
N THR A 70 -1.21 -24.26 23.13
CA THR A 70 -2.58 -23.86 23.45
C THR A 70 -3.51 -24.29 22.33
N ILE A 71 -4.56 -25.05 22.69
CA ILE A 71 -5.52 -25.63 21.75
C ILE A 71 -6.38 -24.49 21.18
N ASP A 72 -6.38 -24.39 19.85
CA ASP A 72 -7.03 -23.37 19.00
C ASP A 72 -6.21 -22.09 18.69
N ALA A 73 -4.91 -22.22 18.40
CA ALA A 73 -4.20 -21.17 17.67
C ALA A 73 -4.92 -20.88 16.33
N ARG A 74 -5.47 -19.67 16.21
CA ARG A 74 -6.46 -19.32 15.18
C ARG A 74 -5.96 -18.10 14.41
N PHE A 75 -5.47 -18.32 13.19
CA PHE A 75 -5.14 -17.22 12.29
C PHE A 75 -6.43 -16.52 11.82
N PRO A 76 -6.48 -15.17 11.78
CA PRO A 76 -7.63 -14.45 11.24
C PRO A 76 -7.98 -14.92 9.83
N ALA A 77 -9.27 -15.08 9.54
CA ALA A 77 -9.74 -15.35 8.18
C ALA A 77 -9.72 -14.11 7.27
N GLU A 78 -9.27 -12.96 7.77
CA GLU A 78 -9.16 -11.73 7.00
C GLU A 78 -8.07 -11.87 5.93
N SER A 79 -8.42 -11.50 4.69
CA SER A 79 -7.44 -11.43 3.61
C SER A 79 -6.62 -10.15 3.73
N PHE A 80 -5.36 -10.22 3.31
CA PHE A 80 -4.52 -9.05 3.17
C PHE A 80 -5.09 -8.10 2.11
N HIS A 81 -5.00 -6.80 2.38
CA HIS A 81 -5.50 -5.74 1.51
C HIS A 81 -4.45 -5.39 0.44
N ASP A 82 -4.86 -5.23 -0.82
CA ASP A 82 -3.97 -4.91 -1.95
C ASP A 82 -4.54 -3.86 -2.94
N VAL A 83 -5.67 -3.24 -2.60
CA VAL A 83 -6.39 -2.33 -3.49
C VAL A 83 -5.64 -1.02 -3.68
N GLN A 84 -5.15 -0.43 -2.58
CA GLN A 84 -4.38 0.81 -2.64
C GLN A 84 -2.99 0.58 -3.22
N LEU A 85 -2.35 -0.57 -2.95
CA LEU A 85 -1.09 -0.96 -3.58
C LEU A 85 -1.24 -1.03 -5.11
N THR A 86 -2.29 -1.72 -5.58
CA THR A 86 -2.57 -1.86 -7.02
C THR A 86 -2.92 -0.51 -7.65
N GLY A 87 -3.72 0.31 -6.97
CA GLY A 87 -4.04 1.66 -7.43
C GLY A 87 -2.80 2.52 -7.56
N ALA A 88 -1.89 2.48 -6.59
CA ALA A 88 -0.65 3.24 -6.63
C ALA A 88 0.25 2.83 -7.80
N LEU A 89 0.47 1.53 -8.00
CA LEU A 89 1.31 1.03 -9.10
C LEU A 89 0.74 1.36 -10.49
N THR A 90 -0.58 1.42 -10.64
CA THR A 90 -1.24 1.67 -11.94
C THR A 90 -1.52 3.15 -12.22
N SER A 91 -1.48 4.00 -11.19
CA SER A 91 -1.86 5.42 -11.29
C SER A 91 -0.80 6.35 -11.89
N GLY A 92 0.43 5.88 -12.10
CA GLY A 92 1.52 6.72 -12.59
C GLY A 92 2.00 7.78 -11.59
N ILE A 93 1.73 7.60 -10.29
CA ILE A 93 2.17 8.53 -9.23
C ILE A 93 3.67 8.49 -8.95
N TRP A 94 4.35 7.42 -9.36
CA TRP A 94 5.78 7.21 -9.22
C TRP A 94 6.50 7.76 -10.45
N ASN A 95 7.50 8.60 -10.24
CA ASN A 95 8.32 9.07 -11.34
C ASN A 95 9.33 7.98 -11.76
N PRO A 96 9.24 7.42 -12.99
CA PRO A 96 10.17 6.37 -13.43
C PRO A 96 11.62 6.86 -13.57
N ASP A 97 11.83 8.17 -13.72
CA ASP A 97 13.15 8.79 -13.83
C ASP A 97 13.79 9.06 -12.45
N ASP A 98 13.04 8.88 -11.35
CA ASP A 98 13.53 9.04 -9.98
C ASP A 98 13.82 7.65 -9.40
N GLU A 99 15.10 7.31 -9.24
CA GLU A 99 15.54 6.01 -8.72
C GLU A 99 14.95 5.68 -7.33
N ALA A 100 14.63 6.70 -6.53
CA ALA A 100 14.00 6.47 -5.23
C ALA A 100 12.51 6.09 -5.37
N ASP A 101 11.80 6.70 -6.33
CA ASP A 101 10.42 6.31 -6.65
C ASP A 101 10.35 4.93 -7.29
N LYS A 102 11.33 4.59 -8.13
CA LYS A 102 11.48 3.25 -8.68
C LYS A 102 11.70 2.22 -7.58
N ALA A 103 12.60 2.48 -6.63
CA ALA A 103 12.81 1.59 -5.48
C ALA A 103 11.55 1.42 -4.62
N VAL A 104 10.76 2.48 -4.45
CA VAL A 104 9.45 2.40 -3.78
C VAL A 104 8.47 1.55 -4.58
N ALA A 105 8.34 1.79 -5.89
CA ALA A 105 7.43 1.04 -6.75
C ALA A 105 7.79 -0.45 -6.78
N ASP A 106 9.07 -0.80 -6.91
CA ASP A 106 9.56 -2.17 -6.90
C ASP A 106 9.28 -2.87 -5.55
N ALA A 107 9.50 -2.18 -4.43
CA ALA A 107 9.20 -2.72 -3.11
C ALA A 107 7.70 -2.95 -2.90
N ILE A 108 6.86 -2.03 -3.39
CA ILE A 108 5.41 -2.14 -3.33
C ILE A 108 4.88 -3.25 -4.23
N ASP A 109 5.40 -3.40 -5.45
CA ASP A 109 4.99 -4.49 -6.34
C ASP A 109 5.39 -5.85 -5.78
N ARG A 110 6.61 -5.99 -5.25
CA ARG A 110 7.02 -7.22 -4.57
C ARG A 110 6.10 -7.57 -3.41
N TYR A 111 5.81 -6.59 -2.54
CA TYR A 111 4.88 -6.81 -1.43
C TYR A 111 3.48 -7.19 -1.90
N ARG A 112 2.96 -6.54 -2.94
CA ARG A 112 1.65 -6.87 -3.54
C ARG A 112 1.63 -8.31 -4.09
N GLN A 113 2.70 -8.75 -4.74
CA GLN A 113 2.81 -10.13 -5.22
C GLN A 113 2.76 -11.13 -4.07
N ASP A 114 3.51 -10.89 -2.98
CA ASP A 114 3.51 -11.74 -1.80
C ASP A 114 2.13 -11.77 -1.10
N VAL A 115 1.45 -10.62 -1.03
CA VAL A 115 0.05 -10.52 -0.56
C VAL A 115 -0.87 -11.40 -1.41
N ALA A 116 -0.76 -11.35 -2.74
CA ALA A 116 -1.57 -12.16 -3.64
C ALA A 116 -1.33 -13.66 -3.44
N HIS A 117 -0.07 -14.07 -3.25
CA HIS A 117 0.30 -15.45 -2.97
C HIS A 117 -0.30 -15.96 -1.65
N VAL A 118 -0.16 -15.19 -0.58
CA VAL A 118 -0.73 -15.56 0.73
C VAL A 118 -2.25 -15.60 0.67
N ASN A 119 -2.90 -14.60 0.06
CA ASN A 119 -4.36 -14.59 -0.13
C ASN A 119 -4.87 -15.79 -0.93
N ALA A 120 -4.14 -16.23 -1.95
CA ALA A 120 -4.47 -17.45 -2.69
C ALA A 120 -4.40 -18.69 -1.78
N GLY A 121 -3.37 -18.79 -0.94
CA GLY A 121 -3.24 -19.84 0.08
C GLY A 121 -4.41 -19.82 1.07
N LEU A 122 -4.75 -18.65 1.62
CA LEU A 122 -5.88 -18.48 2.54
C LEU A 122 -7.20 -18.95 1.92
N ARG A 123 -7.46 -18.63 0.64
CA ARG A 123 -8.67 -19.09 -0.07
C ARG A 123 -8.73 -20.61 -0.23
N ILE A 124 -7.61 -21.28 -0.49
CA ILE A 124 -7.56 -22.74 -0.61
C ILE A 124 -7.83 -23.40 0.75
N VAL A 125 -7.20 -22.90 1.81
CA VAL A 125 -7.37 -23.44 3.16
C VAL A 125 -8.77 -23.21 3.71
N GLY A 126 -9.38 -22.05 3.44
CA GLY A 126 -10.77 -21.76 3.82
C GLY A 126 -11.80 -22.64 3.11
N ARG A 127 -11.50 -23.12 1.89
CA ARG A 127 -12.35 -24.11 1.19
C ARG A 127 -12.25 -25.51 1.79
N THR A 128 -11.08 -25.88 2.30
CA THR A 128 -10.83 -27.23 2.85
C THR A 128 -11.20 -27.35 4.33
N THR A 129 -11.31 -26.23 5.05
CA THR A 129 -11.60 -26.18 6.49
C THR A 129 -12.77 -25.22 6.72
N ARG A 130 -13.99 -25.75 6.97
CA ARG A 130 -15.23 -24.94 7.15
C ARG A 130 -15.27 -24.11 8.44
N THR A 131 -14.29 -24.24 9.32
CA THR A 131 -14.16 -23.39 10.51
C THR A 131 -13.59 -22.04 10.10
N VAL A 132 -14.13 -20.96 10.66
CA VAL A 132 -13.80 -19.53 10.43
C VAL A 132 -12.32 -19.18 10.73
N TYR A 133 -11.49 -20.18 11.02
CA TYR A 133 -10.10 -20.05 11.37
C TYR A 133 -9.27 -20.90 10.42
N LEU A 134 -8.37 -20.24 9.71
CA LEU A 134 -7.51 -20.86 8.71
C LEU A 134 -6.49 -21.76 9.43
N LYS A 135 -6.16 -22.91 8.80
CA LYS A 135 -5.11 -23.78 9.32
C LYS A 135 -3.84 -22.95 9.53
N PRO A 136 -3.25 -22.96 10.73
CA PRO A 136 -2.05 -22.19 11.02
C PRO A 136 -0.84 -22.63 10.17
N ASP A 137 -0.94 -23.68 9.37
CA ASP A 137 0.13 -24.17 8.47
C ASP A 137 0.52 -23.15 7.37
N LEU A 138 -0.34 -22.18 7.07
CA LEU A 138 0.01 -21.06 6.17
C LEU A 138 0.95 -20.05 6.82
N VAL A 139 1.01 -20.03 8.14
CA VAL A 139 1.75 -19.05 8.94
C VAL A 139 2.91 -19.72 9.67
N VAL A 140 2.75 -21.00 10.02
CA VAL A 140 3.71 -21.80 10.78
C VAL A 140 4.21 -22.98 9.96
N ASP A 141 5.52 -23.15 9.88
CA ASP A 141 6.15 -24.35 9.35
C ASP A 141 5.86 -25.54 10.28
N SER A 142 5.09 -26.50 9.75
CA SER A 142 4.68 -27.70 10.46
C SER A 142 5.82 -28.68 10.71
N GLU A 143 6.82 -28.73 9.81
CA GLU A 143 8.02 -29.55 9.99
C GLU A 143 8.94 -28.97 11.06
N TRP A 144 9.00 -27.64 11.14
CA TRP A 144 9.72 -26.94 12.20
C TRP A 144 9.06 -27.18 13.56
N LEU A 145 7.73 -27.06 13.66
CA LEU A 145 6.99 -27.31 14.91
C LEU A 145 7.22 -28.73 15.45
N ALA A 146 7.30 -29.73 14.56
CA ALA A 146 7.58 -31.11 14.94
C ALA A 146 8.95 -31.28 15.64
N LYS A 147 9.90 -30.37 15.40
CA LYS A 147 11.27 -30.39 15.95
C LYS A 147 11.44 -29.61 17.27
N LYS A 148 10.37 -28.97 17.78
CA LYS A 148 10.34 -28.13 19.01
C LYS A 148 11.50 -27.13 19.23
N PRO A 149 11.84 -26.23 18.28
CA PRO A 149 12.93 -25.28 18.51
C PRO A 149 12.42 -24.06 19.29
N GLY A 150 13.21 -23.53 20.23
CA GLY A 150 12.77 -22.44 21.13
C GLY A 150 12.62 -21.04 20.50
N ASN A 151 12.77 -20.88 19.18
CA ASN A 151 12.81 -19.55 18.54
C ASN A 151 11.68 -19.33 17.54
N HIS A 152 10.64 -18.60 17.96
CA HIS A 152 9.41 -18.32 17.22
C HIS A 152 9.59 -17.66 15.84
N ILE A 153 10.68 -16.91 15.61
CA ILE A 153 10.92 -16.24 14.31
C ILE A 153 11.18 -17.25 13.19
N ASN A 154 11.84 -18.37 13.50
CA ASN A 154 12.15 -19.42 12.53
C ASN A 154 10.98 -20.38 12.30
N ALA A 155 9.89 -20.20 13.04
CA ALA A 155 8.69 -21.02 12.93
C ALA A 155 7.79 -20.57 11.77
N ARG A 156 8.04 -19.41 11.16
CA ARG A 156 7.23 -18.89 10.07
C ARG A 156 7.29 -19.82 8.86
N SER A 157 6.14 -20.02 8.19
CA SER A 157 6.14 -20.61 6.85
C SER A 157 7.00 -19.74 5.91
N GLU A 158 7.59 -20.34 4.88
CA GLU A 158 8.41 -19.60 3.92
C GLU A 158 7.64 -18.43 3.28
N GLN A 159 6.39 -18.68 2.89
CA GLN A 159 5.51 -17.68 2.27
C GLN A 159 5.18 -16.52 3.23
N PHE A 160 4.90 -16.82 4.49
CA PHE A 160 4.61 -15.79 5.48
C PHE A 160 5.88 -14.99 5.84
N ALA A 161 7.04 -15.66 5.93
CA ALA A 161 8.31 -14.97 6.14
C ALA A 161 8.64 -14.01 4.99
N GLN A 162 8.46 -14.43 3.73
CA GLN A 162 8.65 -13.58 2.55
C GLN A 162 7.73 -12.36 2.59
N LEU A 163 6.44 -12.55 2.90
CA LEU A 163 5.47 -11.46 3.06
C LEU A 163 5.92 -10.45 4.13
N VAL A 164 6.40 -10.92 5.28
CA VAL A 164 6.85 -10.04 6.36
C VAL A 164 8.08 -9.23 5.95
N GLU A 165 9.02 -9.83 5.23
CA GLU A 165 10.21 -9.13 4.75
C GLU A 165 9.89 -8.12 3.66
N SER A 166 9.02 -8.45 2.70
CA SER A 166 8.58 -7.48 1.68
C SER A 166 7.73 -6.36 2.28
N HIS A 167 6.91 -6.64 3.30
CA HIS A 167 6.20 -5.62 4.06
C HIS A 167 7.16 -4.60 4.70
N LYS A 168 8.19 -5.08 5.41
CA LYS A 168 9.21 -4.21 6.01
C LYS A 168 9.96 -3.39 4.96
N ALA A 169 10.33 -4.02 3.85
CA ALA A 169 11.02 -3.34 2.75
C ALA A 169 10.17 -2.22 2.14
N ALA A 170 8.89 -2.49 1.86
CA ALA A 170 7.94 -1.50 1.33
C ALA A 170 7.77 -0.31 2.30
N LYS A 171 7.57 -0.59 3.58
CA LYS A 171 7.44 0.44 4.63
C LYS A 171 8.71 1.27 4.79
N ALA A 172 9.89 0.64 4.73
CA ALA A 172 11.17 1.32 4.80
C ALA A 172 11.42 2.23 3.59
N ALA A 173 11.13 1.75 2.38
CA ALA A 173 11.26 2.53 1.14
C ALA A 173 10.34 3.77 1.17
N LEU A 174 9.07 3.59 1.52
CA LEU A 174 8.11 4.68 1.67
C LEU A 174 8.54 5.67 2.75
N LYS A 175 9.02 5.21 3.91
CA LYS A 175 9.44 6.09 5.00
C LYS A 175 10.68 6.90 4.64
N SER A 176 11.59 6.32 3.86
CA SER A 176 12.79 6.99 3.38
C SER A 176 12.44 8.13 2.41
N LYS A 177 11.56 7.87 1.43
CA LYS A 177 11.21 8.86 0.39
C LYS A 177 10.12 9.84 0.83
N TYR A 178 9.16 9.39 1.63
CA TYR A 178 7.95 10.13 2.00
C TYR A 178 7.76 10.20 3.53
N PRO A 179 8.72 10.75 4.29
CA PRO A 179 8.64 10.79 5.76
C PRO A 179 7.45 11.61 6.27
N TRP A 180 6.96 12.58 5.48
CA TRP A 180 5.80 13.42 5.81
C TRP A 180 4.46 12.66 5.83
N ALA A 181 4.44 11.42 5.31
CA ALA A 181 3.24 10.62 5.17
C ALA A 181 3.05 9.59 6.31
N PHE A 182 4.02 9.48 7.22
CA PHE A 182 4.05 8.55 8.36
C PHE A 182 3.61 9.21 9.67
#